data_AF-A0ABD3NKZ3-F1
#
_entry.id   AF-A0ABD3NKZ3-F1
#
_cell.length_a   1.000
_cell.length_b   1.000
_cell.length_c   1.000
_cell.angle_alpha   90.00
_cell.angle_beta   90.00
_cell.angle_gamma   90.00
#
_symmetry.space_group_name_H-M   'P 1'
#
loop_
_entity.id
_entity.type
_entity.pdbx_description
1 polymer ?
#
loop_
_entity_poly.entity_id
_entity_poly.type
_entity_poly.pdbx_seq_one_letter_code
_entity_poly.pdbx_strand_id
1 'polypeptide(L)'
;MGVEMLNTTPFRMLWIVCVGNVSFASCWMGLIGREVARLFDSCPVPMGTWYFWPIYGTFMTVACAMGYMSFKRPACDIFIAGITQFPTTFYCLGALLVGVRNNRLRKSGRVLGNGNLTDVINDSQKSHPMDNVILRYRIMYCVGFIGNAPLLPMYSMLVQYSGMSLAGINTLLHAWLMVMWRMQGISLLHSCCVVGNWEKSKLLGGKKD
;
A
#
# COMPACT_ATOMS: atom_id res chain seq x y z
N MET A 1 12.57 -24.65 26.40
CA MET A 1 11.60 -25.23 25.46
C MET A 1 12.25 -25.31 24.09
N GLY A 2 12.37 -26.51 23.52
CA GLY A 2 12.99 -26.70 22.20
C GLY A 2 12.12 -26.12 21.08
N VAL A 3 12.75 -25.59 20.05
CA VAL A 3 12.11 -25.01 18.85
C VAL A 3 11.13 -25.99 18.18
N GLU A 4 11.30 -27.29 18.40
CA GLU A 4 10.44 -28.34 17.86
C GLU A 4 9.01 -28.36 18.46
N MET A 5 8.81 -27.82 19.67
CA MET A 5 7.47 -27.75 20.29
C MET A 5 6.51 -26.82 19.53
N LEU A 6 7.02 -25.88 18.74
CA LEU A 6 6.21 -24.97 17.93
C LEU A 6 5.77 -25.59 16.60
N ASN A 7 6.28 -26.77 16.25
CA ASN A 7 6.02 -27.40 14.96
C ASN A 7 4.71 -28.23 14.91
N THR A 8 3.67 -27.76 15.60
CA THR A 8 2.38 -28.45 15.64
C THR A 8 1.50 -28.02 14.45
N THR A 9 0.67 -28.93 13.94
CA THR A 9 -0.27 -28.63 12.86
C THR A 9 -1.18 -27.43 13.17
N PRO A 10 -1.74 -27.28 14.40
CA PRO A 10 -2.55 -26.10 14.74
C PRO A 10 -1.76 -24.79 14.66
N PHE A 11 -0.51 -24.77 15.16
CA PHE A 11 0.34 -23.59 15.08
C PHE A 11 0.65 -23.21 13.63
N ARG A 12 1.00 -24.20 12.79
CA ARG A 12 1.24 -23.99 11.35
C ARG A 12 0.02 -23.40 10.65
N MET A 13 -1.18 -23.93 10.91
CA MET A 13 -2.41 -23.40 10.31
C MET A 13 -2.68 -21.96 10.73
N LEU A 14 -2.57 -21.65 12.03
CA LEU A 14 -2.74 -20.28 12.53
C LEU A 14 -1.70 -19.33 11.92
N TRP A 15 -0.45 -19.78 11.83
CA TRP A 15 0.64 -19.01 11.23
C TRP A 15 0.41 -18.77 9.73
N ILE A 16 -0.06 -19.77 8.96
CA ILE A 16 -0.40 -19.62 7.54
C ILE A 16 -1.53 -18.60 7.37
N VAL A 17 -2.56 -18.67 8.21
CA VAL A 17 -3.65 -17.68 8.16
C VAL A 17 -3.13 -16.29 8.49
N CYS A 18 -2.26 -16.14 9.49
CA CYS A 18 -1.74 -14.83 9.89
C CYS A 18 -0.76 -14.26 8.84
N VAL A 19 0.36 -14.95 8.62
CA VAL A 19 1.44 -14.49 7.73
C VAL A 19 1.00 -14.56 6.27
N GLY A 20 0.24 -15.58 5.88
CA GLY A 20 -0.30 -15.71 4.54
C GLY A 20 -1.29 -14.60 4.18
N ASN A 21 -2.14 -14.14 5.11
CA ASN A 21 -3.00 -12.97 4.86
C ASN A 21 -2.21 -11.68 4.73
N VAL A 22 -1.14 -11.51 5.53
CA VAL A 22 -0.22 -10.38 5.40
C VAL A 22 0.42 -10.39 4.01
N SER A 23 0.96 -11.51 3.56
CA SER A 23 1.50 -11.65 2.20
C SER A 23 0.44 -11.40 1.13
N PHE A 24 -0.79 -11.90 1.33
CA PHE A 24 -1.89 -11.71 0.38
C PHE A 24 -2.36 -10.26 0.29
N ALA A 25 -2.18 -9.44 1.33
CA ALA A 25 -2.55 -8.02 1.31
C ALA A 25 -1.86 -7.25 0.16
N SER A 26 -0.71 -7.73 -0.31
CA SER A 26 -0.03 -7.22 -1.51
C SER A 26 -0.94 -7.23 -2.74
N CYS A 27 -1.77 -8.27 -2.93
CA CYS A 27 -2.77 -8.35 -4.01
C CYS A 27 -3.69 -7.12 -4.01
N TRP A 28 -4.32 -6.83 -2.87
CA TRP A 28 -5.27 -5.73 -2.74
C TRP A 28 -4.61 -4.37 -2.95
N MET A 29 -3.42 -4.16 -2.38
CA MET A 29 -2.65 -2.92 -2.58
C MET A 29 -2.30 -2.70 -4.06
N GLY A 30 -1.88 -3.76 -4.76
CA GLY A 30 -1.57 -3.72 -6.18
C GLY A 30 -2.81 -3.42 -7.04
N LEU A 31 -3.94 -4.06 -6.75
CA LEU A 31 -5.22 -3.81 -7.42
C LEU A 31 -5.71 -2.37 -7.22
N ILE A 32 -5.62 -1.84 -5.99
CA ILE A 32 -5.95 -0.44 -5.71
C ILE A 32 -5.03 0.48 -6.49
N GLY A 33 -3.72 0.26 -6.45
CA GLY A 33 -2.76 1.04 -7.22
C GLY A 33 -3.04 1.03 -8.72
N ARG A 34 -3.52 -0.11 -9.25
CA ARG A 34 -3.82 -0.29 -10.68
C ARG A 34 -5.06 0.50 -11.04
N GLU A 35 -6.09 0.43 -10.20
CA GLU A 35 -7.33 1.15 -10.41
C GLU A 35 -7.12 2.67 -10.32
N VAL A 36 -6.29 3.10 -9.35
CA VAL A 36 -5.80 4.48 -9.30
C VAL A 36 -5.12 4.79 -10.64
N ALA A 37 -4.07 4.06 -11.05
CA ALA A 37 -3.37 4.34 -12.30
C ALA A 37 -4.29 4.43 -13.53
N ARG A 38 -5.27 3.52 -13.65
CA ARG A 38 -6.30 3.50 -14.70
C ARG A 38 -7.11 4.79 -14.75
N LEU A 39 -7.48 5.33 -13.60
CA LEU A 39 -8.29 6.55 -13.51
C LEU A 39 -7.52 7.83 -13.85
N PHE A 40 -6.18 7.83 -13.73
CA PHE A 40 -5.37 9.03 -14.03
C PHE A 40 -4.84 9.07 -15.46
N ASP A 41 -4.92 7.97 -16.22
CA ASP A 41 -4.55 7.79 -17.66
C ASP A 41 -3.15 8.31 -18.08
N SER A 42 -2.41 8.90 -17.14
CA SER A 42 -1.16 9.63 -17.33
C SER A 42 -0.07 9.07 -16.43
N CYS A 43 -0.29 7.88 -15.84
CA CYS A 43 0.70 7.27 -14.97
C CYS A 43 1.72 6.51 -15.84
N PRO A 44 3.03 6.82 -15.76
CA PRO A 44 4.08 6.08 -16.46
C PRO A 44 4.29 4.68 -15.87
N VAL A 45 3.55 4.35 -14.81
CA VAL A 45 3.58 3.04 -14.17
C VAL A 45 2.85 2.05 -15.10
N PRO A 46 3.49 0.93 -15.49
CA PRO A 46 2.90 -0.01 -16.43
C PRO A 46 1.57 -0.56 -15.87
N MET A 47 0.50 -0.45 -16.67
CA MET A 47 -0.76 -1.14 -16.36
C MET A 47 -0.58 -2.61 -16.71
N GLY A 48 -0.04 -3.38 -15.75
CA GLY A 48 -0.01 -4.82 -15.84
C GLY A 48 -1.41 -5.42 -16.03
N THR A 49 -1.45 -6.68 -16.44
CA THR A 49 -2.70 -7.44 -16.57
C THR A 49 -3.45 -7.49 -15.24
N TRP A 50 -4.78 -7.53 -15.28
CA TRP A 50 -5.62 -7.45 -14.07
C TRP A 50 -5.36 -8.60 -13.08
N TYR A 51 -4.94 -9.75 -13.59
CA TYR A 51 -4.63 -10.96 -12.80
C TYR A 51 -3.21 -10.97 -12.23
N PHE A 52 -2.33 -10.04 -12.60
CA PHE A 52 -0.94 -10.01 -12.12
C PHE A 52 -0.87 -9.93 -10.59
N TRP A 53 -1.59 -9.00 -9.97
CA TRP A 53 -1.58 -8.82 -8.51
C TRP A 53 -2.24 -9.97 -7.72
N PRO A 54 -3.38 -10.53 -8.15
CA PRO A 54 -3.91 -11.77 -7.59
C PRO A 54 -2.95 -12.95 -7.64
N ILE A 55 -2.28 -13.16 -8.78
CA ILE A 55 -1.27 -14.23 -8.91
C ILE A 55 -0.10 -13.97 -7.97
N TYR A 56 0.40 -12.73 -7.90
CA TYR A 56 1.49 -12.35 -7.01
C TYR A 56 1.15 -12.61 -5.54
N GLY A 57 0.01 -12.09 -5.05
CA GLY A 57 -0.41 -12.30 -3.66
C GLY A 57 -0.63 -13.77 -3.34
N THR A 58 -1.28 -14.52 -4.23
CA THR A 58 -1.50 -15.97 -4.08
C THR A 58 -0.18 -16.73 -4.05
N PHE A 59 0.74 -16.41 -4.95
CA PHE A 59 2.08 -17.00 -4.98
C PHE A 59 2.82 -16.78 -3.67
N MET A 60 2.81 -15.56 -3.13
CA MET A 60 3.47 -15.27 -1.85
C MET A 60 2.82 -16.03 -0.69
N THR A 61 1.49 -16.15 -0.65
CA THR A 61 0.77 -16.92 0.37
C THR A 61 1.03 -18.42 0.25
N VAL A 62 1.09 -18.97 -0.96
CA VAL A 62 1.43 -20.39 -1.19
C VAL A 62 2.88 -20.67 -0.81
N ALA A 63 3.82 -19.79 -1.18
CA ALA A 63 5.21 -19.91 -0.76
C ALA A 63 5.34 -19.89 0.79
N CYS A 64 4.57 -19.03 1.46
CA CYS A 64 4.46 -19.02 2.91
C CYS A 64 3.97 -20.38 3.43
N ALA A 65 2.87 -20.92 2.88
CA ALA A 65 2.29 -22.21 3.28
C ALA A 65 3.21 -23.42 3.03
N MET A 66 4.01 -23.38 1.96
CA MET A 66 5.01 -24.41 1.64
C MET A 66 6.24 -24.37 2.56
N GLY A 67 6.33 -23.40 3.47
CA GLY A 67 7.42 -23.31 4.44
C GLY A 67 8.67 -22.60 3.93
N TYR A 68 8.57 -21.78 2.87
CA TYR A 68 9.68 -20.92 2.44
C TYR A 68 9.99 -19.81 3.47
N MET A 69 9.06 -19.50 4.37
CA MET A 69 9.31 -18.70 5.58
C MET A 69 9.43 -19.63 6.79
N SER A 70 10.42 -19.37 7.64
CA SER A 70 10.92 -20.33 8.62
C SER A 70 10.05 -20.33 9.88
N PHE A 71 9.13 -21.30 10.00
CA PHE A 71 8.28 -21.55 11.17
C PHE A 71 9.02 -21.53 12.54
N LYS A 72 10.35 -21.59 12.53
CA LYS A 72 11.23 -21.50 13.70
C LYS A 72 11.33 -20.09 14.28
N ARG A 73 11.01 -19.03 13.53
CA ARG A 73 11.10 -17.62 13.96
C ARG A 73 9.90 -16.81 13.44
N PRO A 74 8.70 -16.98 14.02
CA PRO A 74 7.46 -16.40 13.51
C PRO A 74 7.49 -14.87 13.38
N ALA A 75 8.23 -14.17 14.24
CA ALA A 75 8.40 -12.72 14.14
C ALA A 75 9.24 -12.32 12.90
N CYS A 76 10.30 -13.06 12.60
CA CYS A 76 11.11 -12.83 11.42
C CYS A 76 10.29 -13.06 10.14
N ASP A 77 9.46 -14.10 10.13
CA ASP A 77 8.61 -14.43 8.98
C ASP A 77 7.60 -13.31 8.66
N ILE A 78 6.99 -12.69 9.68
CA ILE A 78 6.04 -11.60 9.42
C ILE A 78 6.73 -10.37 8.80
N PHE A 79 8.00 -10.11 9.13
CA PHE A 79 8.75 -9.01 8.53
C PHE A 79 9.15 -9.34 7.09
N ILE A 80 9.54 -10.59 6.83
CA ILE A 80 9.78 -11.08 5.47
C ILE A 80 8.50 -10.94 4.64
N ALA A 81 7.35 -11.39 5.18
CA ALA A 81 6.04 -11.21 4.56
C ALA A 81 5.70 -9.73 4.31
N GLY A 82 6.01 -8.84 5.26
CA GLY A 82 5.90 -7.39 5.08
C GLY A 82 6.73 -6.86 3.91
N ILE A 83 7.95 -7.36 3.71
CA ILE A 83 8.80 -6.97 2.58
C ILE A 83 8.22 -7.42 1.24
N THR A 84 7.48 -8.53 1.20
CA THR A 84 6.77 -8.95 -0.02
C THR A 84 5.70 -7.94 -0.45
N GLN A 85 5.27 -7.03 0.44
CA GLN A 85 4.36 -5.93 0.08
C GLN A 85 5.10 -4.75 -0.55
N PHE A 86 6.44 -4.74 -0.57
CA PHE A 86 7.22 -3.62 -1.11
C PHE A 86 6.87 -3.30 -2.57
N PRO A 87 6.81 -4.29 -3.51
CA PRO A 87 6.50 -3.99 -4.90
C PRO A 87 5.12 -3.37 -5.09
N THR A 88 4.10 -3.90 -4.39
CA THR A 88 2.71 -3.41 -4.48
C THR A 88 2.55 -2.04 -3.84
N THR A 89 3.25 -1.81 -2.72
CA THR A 89 3.23 -0.52 -2.04
C THR A 89 3.91 0.55 -2.88
N PHE A 90 5.06 0.22 -3.49
CA PHE A 90 5.79 1.12 -4.38
C PHE A 90 4.97 1.44 -5.65
N TYR A 91 4.33 0.43 -6.22
CA TYR A 91 3.41 0.60 -7.35
C TYR A 91 2.26 1.56 -7.02
N CYS A 92 1.59 1.33 -5.89
CA CYS A 92 0.49 2.19 -5.44
C CYS A 92 1.00 3.60 -5.08
N LEU A 93 2.19 3.74 -4.49
CA LEU A 93 2.82 5.04 -4.23
C LEU A 93 3.08 5.80 -5.53
N GLY A 94 3.65 5.13 -6.54
CA GLY A 94 3.88 5.70 -7.86
C GLY A 94 2.60 6.16 -8.52
N ALA A 95 1.55 5.34 -8.49
CA ALA A 95 0.23 5.69 -9.00
C ALA A 95 -0.34 6.96 -8.33
N LEU A 96 -0.27 7.04 -7.01
CA LEU A 96 -0.79 8.18 -6.24
C LEU A 96 0.05 9.45 -6.43
N LEU A 97 1.38 9.36 -6.38
CA LEU A 97 2.27 10.53 -6.48
C LEU A 97 2.33 11.08 -7.90
N VAL A 98 2.43 10.23 -8.91
CA VAL A 98 2.53 10.68 -10.31
C VAL A 98 1.20 11.27 -10.78
N GLY A 99 0.06 10.67 -10.40
CA GLY A 99 -1.25 11.24 -10.70
C GLY A 99 -1.38 12.68 -10.21
N VAL A 100 -0.89 12.97 -9.00
CA VAL A 100 -0.89 14.33 -8.43
C VAL A 100 0.07 15.28 -9.18
N ARG A 101 1.29 14.82 -9.48
CA ARG A 101 2.30 15.67 -10.11
C ARG A 101 1.87 16.11 -11.51
N ASN A 102 1.33 15.19 -12.30
CA ASN A 102 0.89 15.50 -13.67
C ASN A 102 -0.29 16.47 -13.69
N ASN A 103 -1.21 16.36 -12.73
CA ASN A 103 -2.31 17.32 -12.58
C ASN A 103 -1.82 18.75 -12.28
N ARG A 104 -0.79 18.90 -11.43
CA ARG A 104 -0.20 20.23 -11.16
C ARG A 104 0.49 20.82 -12.37
N LEU A 105 1.27 20.03 -13.09
CA LEU A 105 1.98 20.51 -14.29
C LEU A 105 1.01 20.94 -15.39
N ARG A 106 -0.07 20.17 -15.61
CA ARG A 106 -1.10 20.52 -16.58
C ARG A 106 -1.84 21.82 -16.22
N LYS A 107 -2.09 22.06 -14.93
CA LYS A 107 -2.65 23.35 -14.45
C LYS A 107 -1.66 24.50 -14.68
N SER A 108 -0.38 24.32 -14.33
CA SER A 108 0.64 25.37 -14.48
C SER A 108 0.89 25.76 -15.94
N GLY A 109 0.95 24.78 -16.87
CA GLY A 109 1.19 25.04 -18.29
C GLY A 109 0.07 25.83 -18.97
N ARG A 110 -1.19 25.65 -18.54
CA ARG A 110 -2.33 26.40 -19.07
C ARG A 110 -2.40 27.85 -18.61
N VAL A 111 -1.87 28.16 -17.42
CA VAL A 111 -1.84 29.55 -16.92
C VAL A 111 -0.84 30.41 -17.71
N LEU A 112 0.23 29.80 -18.24
CA LEU A 112 1.22 30.49 -19.08
C LEU A 112 0.86 30.52 -20.58
N GLY A 113 -0.01 29.62 -21.05
CA GLY A 113 -0.54 29.70 -22.41
C GLY A 113 -1.65 30.75 -22.48
N ASN A 114 -1.65 31.59 -23.51
CA ASN A 114 -2.59 32.68 -23.79
C ASN A 114 -4.04 32.18 -24.10
N GLY A 115 -4.56 31.26 -23.29
CA GLY A 115 -5.89 30.69 -23.43
C GLY A 115 -6.95 31.70 -22.99
N ASN A 116 -8.02 31.78 -23.77
CA ASN A 116 -9.19 32.62 -23.44
C ASN A 116 -9.67 32.31 -22.02
N LEU A 117 -9.89 33.36 -21.22
CA LEU A 117 -10.31 33.30 -19.81
C LEU A 117 -11.55 32.39 -19.59
N THR A 118 -12.42 32.28 -20.60
CA THR A 118 -13.61 31.42 -20.60
C THR A 118 -13.29 29.93 -20.55
N ASP A 119 -12.21 29.46 -21.17
CA ASP A 119 -11.79 28.06 -21.11
C ASP A 119 -11.20 27.71 -19.73
N VAL A 120 -10.54 28.68 -19.09
CA VAL A 120 -10.01 28.52 -17.73
C VAL A 120 -11.14 28.34 -16.71
N ILE A 121 -12.25 29.08 -16.88
CA ILE A 121 -13.42 29.00 -15.97
C ILE A 121 -14.14 27.65 -16.13
N ASN A 122 -14.38 27.20 -17.36
CA ASN A 122 -15.04 25.91 -17.62
C ASN A 122 -14.19 24.70 -17.18
N ASP A 123 -12.86 24.80 -17.24
CA ASP A 123 -11.96 23.70 -16.83
C ASP A 123 -11.66 23.71 -15.32
N SER A 124 -11.80 24.86 -14.64
CA SER A 124 -11.68 24.97 -13.17
C SER A 124 -12.70 24.08 -12.44
N GLN A 125 -13.83 23.77 -13.09
CA GLN A 125 -14.87 22.91 -12.52
C GLN A 125 -14.56 21.40 -12.62
N LYS A 126 -13.59 20.98 -13.44
CA LYS A 126 -13.09 19.59 -13.50
C LYS A 126 -11.86 19.43 -12.61
N SER A 127 -11.98 19.74 -11.32
CA SER A 127 -10.95 19.39 -10.36
C SER A 127 -10.77 17.87 -10.30
N HIS A 128 -9.53 17.41 -10.40
CA HIS A 128 -9.24 15.98 -10.43
C HIS A 128 -9.45 15.39 -9.03
N PRO A 129 -10.09 14.21 -8.87
CA PRO A 129 -10.41 13.61 -7.57
C PRO A 129 -9.25 13.57 -6.58
N MET A 130 -8.04 13.27 -7.07
CA MET A 130 -6.89 13.15 -6.20
C MET A 130 -6.46 14.46 -5.56
N ASP A 131 -6.75 15.62 -6.16
CA ASP A 131 -6.44 16.91 -5.55
C ASP A 131 -7.18 17.08 -4.21
N ASN A 132 -8.30 16.38 -4.02
CA ASN A 132 -9.07 16.36 -2.78
C ASN A 132 -8.54 15.37 -1.73
N VAL A 133 -7.61 14.47 -2.10
CA VAL A 133 -6.95 13.63 -1.10
C VAL A 133 -6.03 14.52 -0.27
N ILE A 134 -6.45 14.79 0.97
CA ILE A 134 -5.75 15.62 1.93
C ILE A 134 -4.29 15.18 2.03
N LEU A 135 -3.37 16.15 1.95
CA LEU A 135 -1.91 15.93 2.01
C LEU A 135 -1.50 15.04 3.21
N ARG A 136 -2.20 15.17 4.33
CA ARG A 136 -2.02 14.36 5.54
C ARG A 136 -2.06 12.85 5.26
N TYR A 137 -3.05 12.36 4.50
CA TYR A 137 -3.16 10.93 4.19
C TYR A 137 -2.03 10.46 3.26
N ARG A 138 -1.54 11.31 2.37
CA ARG A 138 -0.40 10.97 1.51
C ARG A 138 0.88 10.84 2.31
N ILE A 139 1.13 11.78 3.22
CA ILE A 139 2.26 11.72 4.15
C ILE A 139 2.16 10.45 5.01
N MET A 140 0.97 10.15 5.55
CA MET A 140 0.75 8.92 6.34
C MET A 140 1.09 7.65 5.54
N TYR A 141 0.72 7.60 4.26
CA TYR A 141 1.04 6.46 3.40
C TYR A 141 2.56 6.34 3.15
N CYS A 142 3.24 7.45 2.86
CA CYS A 142 4.69 7.49 2.68
C CYS A 142 5.43 7.08 3.96
N VAL A 143 5.02 7.61 5.11
CA VAL A 143 5.61 7.28 6.42
C VAL A 143 5.39 5.79 6.73
N GLY A 144 4.17 5.29 6.54
CA GLY A 144 3.88 3.86 6.74
C GLY A 144 4.71 2.95 5.83
N PHE A 145 4.95 3.35 4.58
CA PHE A 145 5.82 2.62 3.67
C PHE A 145 7.30 2.64 4.10
N ILE A 146 7.86 3.83 4.31
CA ILE A 146 9.28 3.99 4.68
C ILE A 146 9.55 3.35 6.04
N GLY A 147 8.61 3.46 6.98
CA GLY A 147 8.72 2.89 8.32
C GLY A 147 8.76 1.35 8.35
N ASN A 148 8.34 0.66 7.29
CA ASN A 148 8.48 -0.80 7.18
C ASN A 148 9.88 -1.24 6.73
N ALA A 149 10.60 -0.42 5.96
CA ALA A 149 11.92 -0.76 5.43
C ALA A 149 12.97 -1.12 6.51
N PRO A 150 13.09 -0.39 7.64
CA PRO A 150 14.10 -0.69 8.65
C PRO A 150 13.75 -1.90 9.52
N LEU A 151 12.59 -2.54 9.42
CA LEU A 151 12.17 -3.59 10.35
C LEU A 151 13.12 -4.80 10.38
N LEU A 152 13.59 -5.26 9.22
CA LEU A 152 14.56 -6.36 9.17
C LEU A 152 15.92 -6.01 9.79
N PRO A 153 16.59 -4.91 9.40
CA PRO A 153 17.86 -4.56 10.03
C PRO A 153 17.67 -4.21 11.52
N MET A 154 16.57 -3.55 11.88
CA MET A 154 16.25 -3.20 13.27
C MET A 154 16.03 -4.45 14.13
N TYR A 155 15.37 -5.50 13.63
CA TYR A 155 15.26 -6.78 14.33
C TYR A 155 16.65 -7.35 14.66
N SER A 156 17.53 -7.44 13.67
CA SER A 156 18.90 -7.96 13.87
C SER A 156 19.69 -7.14 14.87
N MET A 157 19.62 -5.81 14.78
CA MET A 157 20.31 -4.90 15.70
C MET A 157 19.76 -4.99 17.13
N LEU A 158 18.44 -5.03 17.30
CA LEU A 158 17.82 -5.14 18.62
C LEU A 158 18.21 -6.47 19.29
N VAL A 159 18.21 -7.58 18.55
CA VAL A 159 18.60 -8.89 19.09
C VAL A 159 20.06 -8.91 19.55
N GLN A 160 20.97 -8.25 18.82
CA GLN A 160 22.39 -8.29 19.14
C GLN A 160 22.82 -7.28 20.20
N TYR A 161 22.21 -6.08 20.22
CA TYR A 161 22.75 -4.95 20.97
C TYR A 161 21.88 -4.44 22.12
N SER A 162 20.57 -4.74 22.14
CA SER A 162 19.66 -4.10 23.12
C SER A 162 19.66 -4.76 24.51
N GLY A 163 20.08 -6.03 24.61
CA GLY A 163 19.91 -6.84 25.82
C GLY A 163 18.44 -7.14 26.18
N MET A 164 17.47 -6.73 25.37
CA MET A 164 16.05 -7.01 25.58
C MET A 164 15.75 -8.50 25.39
N SER A 165 14.72 -8.98 26.07
CA SER A 165 14.20 -10.32 25.81
C SER A 165 13.65 -10.42 24.38
N LEU A 166 13.74 -11.61 23.77
CA LEU A 166 13.20 -11.86 22.42
C LEU A 166 11.69 -11.55 22.34
N ALA A 167 10.95 -11.83 23.41
CA ALA A 167 9.54 -11.49 23.52
C ALA A 167 9.30 -9.96 23.50
N GLY A 168 10.14 -9.20 24.20
CA GLY A 168 10.08 -7.74 24.21
C GLY A 168 10.37 -7.13 22.84
N ILE A 169 11.42 -7.61 22.16
CA ILE A 169 11.79 -7.18 20.81
C ILE A 169 10.64 -7.47 19.82
N ASN A 170 10.09 -8.67 19.86
CA ASN A 170 8.96 -9.04 18.99
C ASN A 170 7.76 -8.14 19.25
N THR A 171 7.38 -7.93 20.51
CA THR A 171 6.22 -7.09 20.86
C THR A 171 6.39 -5.66 20.34
N LEU A 172 7.58 -5.08 20.52
CA LEU A 172 7.90 -3.74 20.04
C LEU A 172 7.78 -3.63 18.51
N LEU A 173 8.38 -4.56 17.78
CA LEU A 173 8.38 -4.52 16.32
C LEU A 173 7.00 -4.84 15.72
N HIS A 174 6.23 -5.73 16.34
CA HIS A 174 4.84 -5.97 15.96
C HIS A 174 3.95 -4.76 16.24
N ALA A 175 4.16 -4.05 17.35
CA ALA A 175 3.46 -2.80 17.63
C ALA A 175 3.79 -1.73 16.57
N TRP A 176 5.07 -1.61 16.20
CA TRP A 176 5.49 -0.72 15.11
C TRP A 176 4.83 -1.08 13.77
N LEU A 177 4.86 -2.36 13.40
CA LEU A 177 4.23 -2.90 12.19
C LEU A 177 2.73 -2.60 12.16
N MET A 178 2.03 -2.78 13.29
CA MET A 178 0.61 -2.45 13.43
C MET A 178 0.37 -0.96 13.15
N VAL A 179 1.19 -0.06 13.69
CA VAL A 179 1.07 1.38 13.43
C VAL A 179 1.31 1.69 11.96
N MET A 180 2.39 1.19 11.36
CA MET A 180 2.73 1.46 9.95
C MET A 180 1.65 0.95 8.99
N TRP A 181 1.17 -0.28 9.18
CA TRP A 181 0.09 -0.84 8.37
C TRP A 181 -1.24 -0.12 8.58
N ARG A 182 -1.55 0.30 9.80
CA ARG A 182 -2.74 1.10 10.07
C ARG A 182 -2.69 2.44 9.34
N MET A 183 -1.54 3.10 9.31
CA MET A 183 -1.35 4.34 8.54
C MET A 183 -1.58 4.11 7.04
N GLN A 184 -0.99 3.05 6.47
CA GLN A 184 -1.21 2.69 5.06
C GLN A 184 -2.69 2.38 4.77
N GLY A 185 -3.35 1.60 5.62
CA GLY A 185 -4.75 1.22 5.47
C GLY A 185 -5.70 2.42 5.51
N ILE A 186 -5.52 3.33 6.48
CA ILE A 186 -6.33 4.56 6.59
C ILE A 186 -6.15 5.43 5.33
N SER A 187 -4.92 5.58 4.86
CA SER A 187 -4.64 6.36 3.66
C SER A 187 -5.28 5.76 2.41
N LEU A 188 -5.18 4.44 2.22
CA LEU A 188 -5.83 3.74 1.10
C LEU A 188 -7.35 3.86 1.17
N LEU A 189 -7.95 3.69 2.36
CA LEU A 189 -9.38 3.86 2.56
C LEU A 189 -9.85 5.25 2.13
N HIS A 190 -9.14 6.30 2.57
CA HIS A 190 -9.48 7.68 2.18
C HIS A 190 -9.33 7.91 0.68
N SER A 191 -8.27 7.39 0.05
CA SER A 191 -8.10 7.45 -1.41
C SER A 191 -9.27 6.76 -2.13
N CYS A 192 -9.67 5.56 -1.70
CA CYS A 192 -10.81 4.84 -2.27
C CYS A 192 -12.13 5.60 -2.11
N CYS A 193 -12.39 6.18 -0.93
CA CYS A 193 -13.59 6.98 -0.68
C CYS A 193 -13.66 8.22 -1.58
N VAL A 194 -12.54 8.93 -1.76
CA VAL A 194 -12.47 10.11 -2.63
C VAL A 194 -12.73 9.74 -4.09
N VAL A 195 -12.14 8.63 -4.56
CA VAL A 195 -12.37 8.09 -5.91
C VAL A 195 -13.85 7.71 -6.10
N GLY A 196 -14.42 6.94 -5.17
CA GLY A 196 -15.81 6.50 -5.28
C GLY A 196 -16.83 7.66 -5.26
N ASN A 197 -16.59 8.69 -4.45
CA ASN A 197 -17.44 9.88 -4.43
C ASN A 197 -17.36 10.66 -5.75
N TRP A 198 -16.18 10.73 -6.36
CA TRP A 198 -16.01 11.39 -7.64
C TRP A 198 -16.73 10.65 -8.78
N GLU A 199 -16.64 9.32 -8.82
CA GLU A 199 -17.38 8.53 -9.81
C GLU A 199 -18.89 8.73 -9.68
N LYS A 200 -19.42 8.73 -8.46
CA LYS A 200 -20.84 9.04 -8.19
C LYS A 200 -21.24 10.41 -8.71
N SER A 201 -20.43 11.45 -8.45
CA SER A 201 -20.69 12.80 -8.95
C SER A 201 -20.69 12.87 -10.47
N LYS A 202 -19.83 12.11 -11.15
CA LYS A 202 -19.80 12.03 -12.62
C LYS A 202 -21.08 11.39 -13.19
N LEU A 203 -21.56 10.32 -12.55
CA LEU A 203 -22.79 9.63 -12.95
C LEU A 203 -24.04 10.50 -12.74
N LEU A 204 -24.08 11.29 -11.66
CA LEU A 204 -25.20 12.20 -11.37
C LEU A 204 -25.16 13.46 -12.24
N GLY A 205 -23.98 14.02 -12.50
CA GLY A 205 -23.81 15.20 -13.33
C GLY A 205 -24.13 14.99 -14.81
N GLY A 206 -23.97 13.76 -15.31
CA GLY A 206 -24.33 13.39 -16.69
C GLY A 206 -25.83 13.23 -16.96
N LYS A 207 -26.68 13.38 -15.94
CA LYS A 207 -28.16 13.30 -16.04
C LYS A 207 -28.85 14.67 -16.05
N LYS A 208 -28.12 15.76 -16.26
CA LYS A 208 -28.75 17.07 -16.47
C LYS A 208 -29.10 17.21 -17.94
N ASP A 209 -30.38 16.96 -18.21
CA ASP A 209 -31.09 17.14 -19.48
C ASP A 209 -30.92 18.55 -20.06
#